data_AF-A0A7L3LUN3-F1
#
_entry.id   AF-A0A7L3LUN3-F1
#
_cell.length_a   1.000
_cell.length_b   1.000
_cell.length_c   1.000
_cell.angle_alpha   90.00
_cell.angle_beta   90.00
_cell.angle_gamma   90.00
#
_symmetry.space_group_name_H-M   'P 1'
#
loop_
_entity.id
_entity.type
_entity.pdbx_description
1 polymer ?
#
loop_
_entity_poly.entity_id
_entity_poly.type
_entity_poly.pdbx_seq_one_letter_code
_entity_poly.pdbx_strand_id
1 'polypeptide(L)'
;LLQLGGDLEDLESALNRSSPQHVLGSGSCSALIKLLPGHRDLLVAHDTWTSYQSMLRIIKKYTLPFHTSDGGDSQIPGSIQVFSSYPGTIFSGDDFYILSSGLVTLETTIGNNDPARWKYLDPRGSVLEWLRNIVANRLARSGPEWATIFRQFNSGTYNNQWMVVDYKVFTPGSTSPPQGLLTVLEQIPGLVMAADETELLYQQGYWASYNLPYFEEIFNASGTLELVKKYGDWFSYDKNPRAQIFRRNQTLVHDMDSMVRLMRSNNYLQDPLSRCRGCDPPQNAENAISARSDLNPPNGTYPFPALRQRCHGGTDMKVTSSSMVPTFGLVAASGPTWDDVPPFRWSVSPCSALLHMGHPDLWTFPPVKVHWD
;
A
#
# COMPACT_ATOMS: atom_id res chain seq x y z
N LEU A 1 14.29 15.57 2.23
CA LEU A 1 13.41 15.28 1.08
C LEU A 1 13.18 13.79 0.89
N LEU A 2 14.19 12.91 0.91
CA LEU A 2 13.99 11.46 0.70
C LEU A 2 12.94 10.81 1.62
N GLN A 3 12.78 11.31 2.85
CA GLN A 3 11.78 10.78 3.79
C GLN A 3 10.37 11.32 3.53
N LEU A 4 10.25 12.39 2.76
CA LEU A 4 9.02 13.14 2.58
C LEU A 4 8.27 12.73 1.31
N GLY A 5 8.66 11.62 0.66
CA GLY A 5 8.11 11.22 -0.65
C GLY A 5 6.58 11.26 -0.68
N GLY A 6 5.93 10.50 0.19
CA GLY A 6 4.46 10.49 0.28
C GLY A 6 3.88 11.75 0.94
N ASP A 7 4.53 12.33 1.96
CA ASP A 7 4.06 13.59 2.56
C ASP A 7 3.99 14.75 1.55
N LEU A 8 4.89 14.75 0.56
CA LEU A 8 4.92 15.76 -0.50
C LEU A 8 3.70 15.69 -1.41
N GLU A 9 3.04 14.55 -1.57
CA GLU A 9 1.85 14.42 -2.42
C GLU A 9 0.71 15.35 -1.93
N ASP A 10 0.49 15.39 -0.62
CA ASP A 10 -0.50 16.27 0.02
C ASP A 10 0.04 17.69 0.18
N LEU A 11 1.31 17.87 0.56
CA LEU A 11 1.90 19.20 0.77
C LEU A 11 1.94 20.02 -0.52
N GLU A 12 2.24 19.40 -1.67
CA GLU A 12 2.23 20.09 -2.97
C GLU A 12 0.84 20.63 -3.30
N SER A 13 -0.20 19.85 -3.02
CA SER A 13 -1.59 20.23 -3.23
C SER A 13 -2.01 21.35 -2.27
N ALA A 14 -1.67 21.22 -0.98
CA ALA A 14 -1.99 22.21 0.04
C ALA A 14 -1.27 23.56 -0.17
N LEU A 15 -0.05 23.53 -0.73
CA LEU A 15 0.77 24.72 -0.98
C LEU A 15 0.63 25.25 -2.42
N ASN A 16 -0.37 24.79 -3.17
CA ASN A 16 -0.70 25.25 -4.53
C ASN A 16 0.49 25.17 -5.52
N ARG A 17 1.22 24.05 -5.50
CA ARG A 17 2.29 23.80 -6.50
C ARG A 17 1.68 23.80 -7.91
N SER A 18 2.28 24.57 -8.82
CA SER A 18 1.79 24.75 -10.19
C SER A 18 1.84 23.48 -11.05
N SER A 19 2.79 22.59 -10.76
CA SER A 19 2.97 21.29 -11.43
C SER A 19 3.24 20.22 -10.37
N PRO A 20 2.18 19.66 -9.76
CA PRO A 20 2.32 18.61 -8.76
C PRO A 20 2.79 17.31 -9.42
N GLN A 21 3.57 16.52 -8.68
CA GLN A 21 4.04 15.20 -9.15
C GLN A 21 2.93 14.15 -9.09
N HIS A 22 2.11 14.20 -8.03
CA HIS A 22 0.95 13.34 -7.87
C HIS A 22 -0.22 13.84 -8.72
N VAL A 23 -0.89 12.94 -9.45
CA VAL A 23 -1.99 13.28 -10.35
C VAL A 23 -3.31 12.74 -9.84
N LEU A 24 -4.43 13.37 -10.24
CA LEU A 24 -5.76 12.91 -9.85
C LEU A 24 -5.98 11.44 -10.19
N GLY A 25 -6.37 10.69 -9.16
CA GLY A 25 -6.64 9.25 -9.24
C GLY A 25 -5.40 8.39 -9.35
N SER A 26 -4.17 8.92 -9.21
CA SER A 26 -3.01 8.04 -9.15
C SER A 26 -3.21 7.08 -7.98
N GLY A 27 -3.29 5.78 -8.27
CA GLY A 27 -3.16 4.78 -7.22
C GLY A 27 -1.72 4.76 -6.72
N SER A 28 -1.54 4.38 -5.47
CA SER A 28 -0.21 4.26 -4.86
C SER A 28 0.11 2.84 -4.44
N CYS A 29 -0.88 1.97 -4.18
CA CYS A 29 -0.62 0.61 -3.67
C CYS A 29 -1.85 -0.30 -3.81
N SER A 30 -1.63 -1.61 -3.80
CA SER A 30 -2.67 -2.62 -3.54
C SER A 30 -2.24 -3.52 -2.37
N ALA A 31 -3.15 -3.88 -1.47
CA ALA A 31 -2.88 -4.83 -0.39
C ALA A 31 -3.96 -5.90 -0.25
N LEU A 32 -3.56 -7.09 0.20
CA LEU A 32 -4.47 -8.19 0.52
C LEU A 32 -4.02 -8.92 1.79
N ILE A 33 -4.93 -8.98 2.76
CA ILE A 33 -4.82 -9.83 3.95
C ILE A 33 -5.78 -10.99 3.74
N LYS A 34 -5.28 -12.22 3.73
CA LYS A 34 -6.04 -13.40 3.33
C LYS A 34 -5.96 -14.50 4.39
N LEU A 35 -7.13 -14.88 4.92
CA LEU A 35 -7.28 -16.12 5.66
C LEU A 35 -7.36 -17.28 4.66
N LEU A 36 -6.40 -18.21 4.75
CA LEU A 36 -6.40 -19.41 3.90
C LEU A 36 -7.54 -20.36 4.30
N PRO A 37 -7.98 -21.26 3.39
CA PRO A 37 -9.04 -22.21 3.70
C PRO A 37 -8.75 -23.03 4.97
N GLY A 38 -9.75 -23.14 5.85
CA GLY A 38 -9.61 -23.78 7.16
C GLY A 38 -8.80 -22.95 8.18
N HIS A 39 -8.57 -21.66 7.91
CA HIS A 39 -7.74 -20.76 8.72
C HIS A 39 -6.35 -21.31 9.03
N ARG A 40 -5.82 -22.15 8.13
CA ARG A 40 -4.51 -22.82 8.32
C ARG A 40 -3.34 -21.83 8.35
N ASP A 41 -3.54 -20.65 7.78
CA ASP A 41 -2.57 -19.56 7.75
C ASP A 41 -3.30 -18.24 7.49
N LEU A 42 -2.61 -17.15 7.80
CA LEU A 42 -2.98 -15.79 7.47
C LEU A 42 -1.83 -15.22 6.63
N LEU A 43 -2.12 -14.85 5.38
CA LEU A 43 -1.16 -14.22 4.48
C LEU A 43 -1.40 -12.71 4.45
N VAL A 44 -0.33 -11.92 4.48
CA VAL A 44 -0.39 -10.46 4.38
C VAL A 44 0.52 -10.03 3.25
N ALA A 45 -0.06 -9.41 2.21
CA ALA A 45 0.64 -9.03 1.01
C ALA A 45 0.40 -7.57 0.60
N HIS A 46 1.41 -6.98 -0.04
CA HIS A 46 1.44 -5.59 -0.47
C HIS A 46 2.18 -5.45 -1.82
N ASP A 47 1.61 -4.70 -2.76
CA ASP A 47 2.16 -4.39 -4.09
C ASP A 47 2.20 -2.85 -4.22
N THR A 48 3.41 -2.29 -4.23
CA THR A 48 3.62 -0.83 -4.25
C THR A 48 3.52 -0.29 -5.66
N TRP A 49 2.70 0.75 -5.86
CA TRP A 49 2.62 1.49 -7.10
C TRP A 49 3.35 2.83 -7.00
N THR A 50 4.33 3.02 -7.84
CA THR A 50 5.11 4.26 -7.84
C THR A 50 5.77 4.48 -9.19
N SER A 51 6.48 5.60 -9.34
CA SER A 51 7.29 5.87 -10.52
C SER A 51 8.34 4.79 -10.71
N TYR A 52 8.53 4.32 -11.94
CA TYR A 52 9.58 3.36 -12.27
C TYR A 52 10.99 3.87 -11.93
N GLN A 53 11.20 5.18 -11.80
CA GLN A 53 12.48 5.75 -11.39
C GLN A 53 12.85 5.46 -9.93
N SER A 54 11.92 5.00 -9.09
CA SER A 54 12.20 4.65 -7.68
C SER A 54 12.65 3.19 -7.51
N MET A 55 12.75 2.39 -8.57
CA MET A 55 12.99 0.93 -8.48
C MET A 55 14.40 0.51 -8.02
N LEU A 56 15.23 1.41 -7.49
CA LEU A 56 16.37 1.02 -6.64
C LEU A 56 15.84 0.60 -5.28
N ARG A 57 15.79 -0.71 -5.02
CA ARG A 57 15.15 -1.28 -3.83
C ARG A 57 16.17 -1.86 -2.86
N ILE A 58 15.89 -1.74 -1.57
CA ILE A 58 16.64 -2.37 -0.48
C ILE A 58 15.64 -2.90 0.55
N ILE A 59 15.63 -4.20 0.78
CA ILE A 59 14.97 -4.76 1.97
C ILE A 59 15.92 -4.59 3.15
N LYS A 60 15.44 -4.00 4.23
CA LYS A 60 16.25 -3.64 5.40
C LYS A 60 15.82 -4.45 6.61
N LYS A 61 16.80 -4.90 7.38
CA LYS A 61 16.63 -5.42 8.74
C LYS A 61 17.35 -4.50 9.71
N TYR A 62 16.61 -3.87 10.60
CA TYR A 62 17.17 -3.10 11.71
C TYR A 62 17.04 -3.87 13.01
N THR A 63 18.08 -3.82 13.84
CA THR A 63 18.09 -4.30 15.22
C THR A 63 18.62 -3.17 16.10
N LEU A 64 17.72 -2.54 16.84
CA LEU A 64 17.96 -1.27 17.51
C LEU A 64 17.81 -1.44 19.04
N PRO A 65 18.81 -1.04 19.83
CA PRO A 65 18.79 -1.14 21.29
C PRO A 65 18.07 0.06 21.93
N PHE A 66 17.00 0.57 21.32
CA PHE A 66 16.29 1.72 21.84
C PHE A 66 15.37 1.33 23.01
N HIS A 67 15.21 2.25 23.95
CA HIS A 67 14.30 2.11 25.08
C HIS A 67 13.05 2.98 24.89
N THR A 68 11.98 2.66 25.63
CA THR A 68 10.69 3.35 25.53
C THR A 68 10.72 4.79 26.01
N SER A 69 11.70 5.15 26.85
CA SER A 69 11.88 6.49 27.40
C SER A 69 13.34 6.76 27.73
N ASP A 70 13.69 8.03 27.87
CA ASP A 70 15.02 8.44 28.34
C ASP A 70 15.29 7.87 29.75
N GLY A 71 16.47 7.29 29.95
CA GLY A 71 16.87 6.62 31.19
C GLY A 71 16.02 5.39 31.60
N GLY A 72 15.09 4.91 30.77
CA GLY A 72 14.28 3.72 31.06
C GLY A 72 15.01 2.42 30.73
N ASP A 73 14.68 1.33 31.42
CA ASP A 73 15.26 0.00 31.19
C ASP A 73 14.45 -0.87 30.20
N SER A 74 13.24 -0.44 29.84
CA SER A 74 12.36 -1.20 28.96
C SER A 74 12.71 -0.96 27.49
N GLN A 75 13.15 -2.00 26.79
CA GLN A 75 13.36 -1.96 25.35
C GLN A 75 12.05 -1.72 24.59
N ILE A 76 12.13 -0.99 23.48
CA ILE A 76 10.98 -0.82 22.58
C ILE A 76 10.48 -2.18 22.05
N PRO A 77 9.16 -2.41 21.93
CA PRO A 77 8.62 -3.66 21.38
C PRO A 77 9.06 -3.97 19.95
N GLY A 78 9.15 -2.94 19.09
CA GLY A 78 9.62 -3.03 17.70
C GLY A 78 11.12 -2.81 17.56
N SER A 79 11.93 -3.45 18.42
CA SER A 79 13.40 -3.36 18.39
C SER A 79 14.02 -4.01 17.15
N ILE A 80 13.37 -5.03 16.58
CA ILE A 80 13.72 -5.60 15.27
C ILE A 80 12.63 -5.25 14.26
N GLN A 81 13.04 -4.77 13.08
CA GLN A 81 12.14 -4.37 12.02
C GLN A 81 12.69 -4.86 10.68
N VAL A 82 11.88 -5.55 9.90
CA VAL A 82 12.18 -5.94 8.51
C VAL A 82 11.16 -5.29 7.59
N PHE A 83 11.64 -4.58 6.56
CA PHE A 83 10.76 -3.81 5.69
C PHE A 83 11.38 -3.59 4.30
N SER A 84 10.53 -3.47 3.28
CA SER A 84 10.94 -3.06 1.93
C SER A 84 11.19 -1.56 1.89
N SER A 85 12.21 -1.10 1.16
CA SER A 85 12.64 0.31 1.22
C SER A 85 13.50 0.70 0.01
N TYR A 86 14.12 1.87 0.10
CA TYR A 86 14.91 2.54 -0.93
C TYR A 86 16.24 3.06 -0.36
N PRO A 87 17.28 3.29 -1.18
CA PRO A 87 18.51 3.94 -0.75
C PRO A 87 18.27 5.29 -0.06
N GLY A 88 18.85 5.50 1.13
CA GLY A 88 18.73 6.76 1.88
C GLY A 88 17.39 7.00 2.58
N THR A 89 16.34 6.24 2.28
CA THR A 89 15.06 6.29 3.00
C THR A 89 15.19 5.50 4.31
N ILE A 90 14.90 6.09 5.48
CA ILE A 90 15.13 5.42 6.78
C ILE A 90 13.89 4.70 7.34
N PHE A 91 12.80 4.75 6.59
CA PHE A 91 11.57 3.98 6.75
C PHE A 91 11.28 3.24 5.44
N SER A 92 10.16 2.55 5.32
CA SER A 92 9.83 1.79 4.11
C SER A 92 9.47 2.73 2.94
N GLY A 93 8.46 3.58 3.09
CA GLY A 93 7.90 4.42 2.03
C GLY A 93 7.01 3.67 1.04
N ASP A 94 6.83 2.35 1.22
CA ASP A 94 5.95 1.52 0.41
C ASP A 94 4.46 1.64 0.80
N ASP A 95 3.97 1.29 2.00
CA ASP A 95 4.65 0.72 3.18
C ASP A 95 4.40 -0.78 3.50
N PHE A 96 5.43 -1.50 3.97
CA PHE A 96 5.31 -2.88 4.49
C PHE A 96 6.40 -3.21 5.54
N TYR A 97 6.00 -3.61 6.75
CA TYR A 97 6.90 -3.94 7.86
C TYR A 97 6.53 -5.24 8.57
N ILE A 98 7.53 -5.98 9.03
CA ILE A 98 7.45 -7.08 10.00
C ILE A 98 8.23 -6.67 11.24
N LEU A 99 7.56 -6.66 12.40
CA LEU A 99 8.07 -6.08 13.64
C LEU A 99 8.26 -7.16 14.72
N SER A 100 9.29 -7.03 15.57
CA SER A 100 9.55 -7.96 16.69
C SER A 100 8.44 -8.00 17.73
N SER A 101 7.55 -7.01 17.74
CA SER A 101 6.33 -7.02 18.55
C SER A 101 5.27 -8.02 18.06
N GLY A 102 5.54 -8.76 16.98
CA GLY A 102 4.60 -9.68 16.34
C GLY A 102 3.60 -8.99 15.42
N LEU A 103 3.79 -7.69 15.16
CA LEU A 103 2.94 -6.91 14.27
C LEU A 103 3.48 -6.93 12.84
N VAL A 104 2.57 -6.94 11.87
CA VAL A 104 2.82 -6.60 10.48
C VAL A 104 2.01 -5.36 10.14
N THR A 105 2.68 -4.32 9.65
CA THR A 105 2.05 -3.03 9.33
C THR A 105 2.26 -2.71 7.86
N LEU A 106 1.19 -2.28 7.19
CA LEU A 106 1.16 -1.94 5.76
C LEU A 106 0.05 -0.93 5.50
N GLU A 107 0.11 -0.22 4.37
CA GLU A 107 -0.93 0.74 4.01
C GLU A 107 -1.20 0.80 2.51
N THR A 108 -2.28 1.48 2.14
CA THR A 108 -2.41 2.07 0.80
C THR A 108 -2.86 3.53 0.90
N THR A 109 -2.25 4.42 0.11
CA THR A 109 -2.58 5.85 0.13
C THR A 109 -4.00 6.12 -0.33
N ILE A 110 -4.80 6.81 0.48
CA ILE A 110 -6.18 7.23 0.16
C ILE A 110 -6.26 8.69 -0.28
N GLY A 111 -5.24 9.50 0.05
CA GLY A 111 -5.14 10.92 -0.30
C GLY A 111 -6.25 11.78 0.32
N ASN A 112 -6.38 13.01 -0.19
CA ASN A 112 -7.48 13.91 0.12
C ASN A 112 -7.87 14.73 -1.11
N ASN A 113 -9.14 14.68 -1.48
CA ASN A 113 -9.70 15.38 -2.64
C ASN A 113 -10.51 16.63 -2.25
N ASP A 114 -10.69 16.90 -0.95
CA ASP A 114 -11.37 18.10 -0.47
C ASP A 114 -10.34 19.19 -0.09
N PRO A 115 -10.19 20.25 -0.92
CA PRO A 115 -9.24 21.32 -0.63
C PRO A 115 -9.59 22.13 0.63
N ALA A 116 -10.84 22.10 1.10
CA ALA A 116 -11.25 22.80 2.31
C ALA A 116 -10.60 22.23 3.58
N ARG A 117 -10.05 21.00 3.51
CA ARG A 117 -9.35 20.36 4.62
C ARG A 117 -7.90 20.79 4.77
N TRP A 118 -7.28 21.40 3.76
CA TRP A 118 -5.88 21.85 3.86
C TRP A 118 -5.66 22.88 4.97
N LYS A 119 -6.72 23.54 5.45
CA LYS A 119 -6.69 24.39 6.65
C LYS A 119 -6.26 23.68 7.93
N TYR A 120 -6.30 22.34 7.98
CA TYR A 120 -5.89 21.54 9.13
C TYR A 120 -4.39 21.22 9.16
N LEU A 121 -3.64 21.52 8.10
CA LEU A 121 -2.18 21.40 8.13
C LEU A 121 -1.60 22.50 9.02
N ASP A 122 -0.93 22.12 10.10
CA ASP A 122 -0.25 23.04 11.01
C ASP A 122 1.23 22.66 11.16
N PRO A 123 2.19 23.50 10.74
CA PRO A 123 3.61 23.18 10.84
C PRO A 123 4.13 23.08 12.29
N ARG A 124 3.37 23.54 13.29
CA ARG A 124 3.81 23.54 14.70
C ARG A 124 3.18 22.42 15.53
N GLY A 125 1.92 22.10 15.27
CA GLY A 125 1.16 21.05 15.95
C GLY A 125 1.16 19.69 15.26
N SER A 126 1.95 19.51 14.20
CA SER A 126 1.96 18.30 13.39
C SER A 126 3.31 17.61 13.36
N VAL A 127 3.27 16.28 13.23
CA VAL A 127 4.44 15.46 12.92
C VAL A 127 4.17 14.77 11.57
N LEU A 128 5.11 14.89 10.63
CA LEU A 128 5.00 14.27 9.31
C LEU A 128 4.85 12.75 9.42
N GLU A 129 4.15 12.18 8.45
CA GLU A 129 3.67 10.80 8.54
C GLU A 129 4.80 9.80 8.74
N TRP A 130 5.87 9.92 7.97
CA TRP A 130 7.00 8.99 8.03
C TRP A 130 7.58 8.86 9.45
N LEU A 131 7.56 9.93 10.24
CA LEU A 131 8.07 9.91 11.61
C LEU A 131 7.05 9.30 12.58
N ARG A 132 5.75 9.58 12.39
CA ARG A 132 4.67 8.95 13.17
C ARG A 132 4.64 7.43 12.92
N ASN A 133 4.82 7.01 11.68
CA ASN A 133 4.96 5.62 11.25
C ASN A 133 6.12 4.92 12.01
N ILE A 134 7.34 5.48 11.95
CA ILE A 134 8.50 4.95 12.69
C ILE A 134 8.21 4.83 14.20
N VAL A 135 7.64 5.86 14.81
CA VAL A 135 7.37 5.88 16.26
C VAL A 135 6.33 4.83 16.64
N ALA A 136 5.24 4.71 15.88
CA ALA A 136 4.21 3.70 16.10
C ALA A 136 4.77 2.27 15.95
N ASN A 137 5.54 2.01 14.89
CA ASN A 137 6.20 0.71 14.68
C ASN A 137 7.17 0.33 15.81
N ARG A 138 7.86 1.31 16.40
CA ARG A 138 8.78 1.07 17.51
C ARG A 138 8.05 0.75 18.80
N LEU A 139 7.01 1.51 19.13
CA LEU A 139 6.43 1.52 20.47
C LEU A 139 5.24 0.56 20.65
N ALA A 140 4.51 0.22 19.59
CA ALA A 140 3.27 -0.53 19.71
C ALA A 140 3.46 -2.03 20.02
N ARG A 141 2.61 -2.56 20.90
CA ARG A 141 2.48 -3.99 21.21
C ARG A 141 1.23 -4.62 20.61
N SER A 142 0.27 -3.83 20.17
CA SER A 142 -0.99 -4.28 19.57
C SER A 142 -1.45 -3.32 18.48
N GLY A 143 -2.39 -3.76 17.64
CA GLY A 143 -3.01 -2.90 16.62
C GLY A 143 -3.69 -1.63 17.19
N PRO A 144 -4.52 -1.73 18.25
CA PRO A 144 -5.14 -0.54 18.85
C PRO A 144 -4.12 0.43 19.47
N GLU A 145 -3.03 -0.08 20.04
CA GLU A 145 -1.95 0.77 20.56
C GLU A 145 -1.20 1.47 19.43
N TRP A 146 -0.90 0.76 18.32
CA TRP A 146 -0.30 1.34 17.12
C TRP A 146 -1.15 2.51 16.60
N ALA A 147 -2.47 2.29 16.46
CA ALA A 147 -3.42 3.32 16.04
C ALA A 147 -3.48 4.52 17.01
N THR A 148 -3.30 4.28 18.31
CA THR A 148 -3.30 5.33 19.35
C THR A 148 -2.03 6.18 19.30
N ILE A 149 -0.88 5.58 18.99
CA ILE A 149 0.39 6.29 18.84
C ILE A 149 0.42 7.06 17.52
N PHE A 150 0.07 6.41 16.41
CA PHE A 150 0.15 6.98 15.06
C PHE A 150 -0.73 8.22 14.88
N ARG A 151 -1.91 8.27 15.52
CA ARG A 151 -2.86 9.40 15.40
C ARG A 151 -2.39 10.69 16.08
N GLN A 152 -1.40 10.62 16.96
CA GLN A 152 -0.92 11.80 17.67
C GLN A 152 -0.25 12.77 16.68
N PHE A 153 -0.56 14.06 16.81
CA PHE A 153 -0.02 15.12 15.95
C PHE A 153 -0.22 14.83 14.44
N ASN A 154 -1.40 14.29 14.08
CA ASN A 154 -1.78 14.03 12.69
C ASN A 154 -1.49 15.26 11.80
N SER A 155 -0.62 15.08 10.81
CA SER A 155 -0.23 16.12 9.87
C SER A 155 -1.22 16.35 8.74
N GLY A 156 -2.10 15.39 8.43
CA GLY A 156 -2.90 15.43 7.22
C GLY A 156 -2.09 15.27 5.93
N THR A 157 -0.93 14.65 6.02
CA THR A 157 -0.01 14.38 4.90
C THR A 157 0.31 12.90 4.86
N TYR A 158 0.59 12.39 3.66
CA TYR A 158 0.64 10.97 3.34
C TYR A 158 -0.61 10.24 3.88
N ASN A 159 -1.77 10.66 3.39
CA ASN A 159 -3.06 10.21 3.90
C ASN A 159 -3.35 8.78 3.45
N ASN A 160 -3.32 7.83 4.41
CA ASN A 160 -3.29 6.39 4.13
C ASN A 160 -4.42 5.62 4.85
N GLN A 161 -4.78 4.45 4.29
CA GLN A 161 -5.44 3.37 5.04
C GLN A 161 -4.37 2.40 5.53
N TRP A 162 -4.07 2.46 6.82
CA TRP A 162 -3.18 1.55 7.53
C TRP A 162 -3.91 0.28 7.97
N MET A 163 -3.26 -0.86 7.77
CA MET A 163 -3.65 -2.16 8.29
C MET A 163 -2.56 -2.65 9.25
N VAL A 164 -2.96 -3.01 10.47
CA VAL A 164 -2.05 -3.54 11.49
C VAL A 164 -2.53 -4.94 11.86
N VAL A 165 -1.75 -5.94 11.45
CA VAL A 165 -2.02 -7.35 11.71
C VAL A 165 -1.21 -7.80 12.91
N ASP A 166 -1.88 -8.27 13.96
CA ASP A 166 -1.24 -8.81 15.16
C ASP A 166 -1.18 -10.33 15.13
N TYR A 167 -0.05 -10.88 14.67
CA TYR A 167 0.13 -12.33 14.60
C TYR A 167 0.21 -13.01 15.97
N LYS A 168 0.39 -12.27 17.07
CA LYS A 168 0.41 -12.87 18.42
C LYS A 168 -0.93 -13.49 18.80
N VAL A 169 -2.03 -12.96 18.26
CA VAL A 169 -3.38 -13.44 18.56
C VAL A 169 -3.93 -14.42 17.50
N PHE A 170 -3.22 -14.58 16.37
CA PHE A 170 -3.61 -15.53 15.34
C PHE A 170 -3.25 -16.97 15.74
N THR A 171 -4.23 -17.86 15.77
CA THR A 171 -4.02 -19.29 15.99
C THR A 171 -4.43 -20.08 14.74
N PRO A 172 -3.49 -20.74 14.03
CA PRO A 172 -3.80 -21.58 12.88
C PRO A 172 -4.88 -22.63 13.18
N GLY A 173 -5.87 -22.72 12.30
CA GLY A 173 -7.00 -23.64 12.43
C GLY A 173 -8.13 -23.16 13.35
N SER A 174 -7.95 -22.07 14.10
CA SER A 174 -9.02 -21.52 14.93
C SER A 174 -10.10 -20.89 14.06
N THR A 175 -11.36 -21.25 14.31
CA THR A 175 -12.54 -20.64 13.67
C THR A 175 -13.09 -19.46 14.44
N SER A 176 -12.66 -19.24 15.68
CA SER A 176 -13.08 -18.08 16.48
C SER A 176 -12.25 -16.86 16.10
N PRO A 177 -12.88 -15.73 15.71
CA PRO A 177 -12.16 -14.47 15.46
C PRO A 177 -11.49 -13.98 16.76
N PRO A 178 -10.14 -13.82 16.79
CA PRO A 178 -9.46 -13.31 17.96
C PRO A 178 -9.47 -11.77 17.92
N GLN A 179 -10.04 -11.14 18.94
CA GLN A 179 -10.07 -9.69 19.05
C GLN A 179 -8.65 -9.10 18.89
N GLY A 180 -8.52 -8.04 18.10
CA GLY A 180 -7.28 -7.32 17.86
C GLY A 180 -6.40 -7.89 16.75
N LEU A 181 -6.83 -8.91 16.00
CA LEU A 181 -6.04 -9.47 14.90
C LEU A 181 -5.79 -8.45 13.80
N LEU A 182 -6.82 -7.72 13.39
CA LEU A 182 -6.73 -6.70 12.34
C LEU A 182 -7.26 -5.38 12.86
N THR A 183 -6.39 -4.40 13.05
CA THR A 183 -6.78 -3.00 13.25
C THR A 183 -6.60 -2.23 11.95
N VAL A 184 -7.66 -1.55 11.50
CA VAL A 184 -7.62 -0.65 10.34
C VAL A 184 -7.67 0.78 10.84
N LEU A 185 -6.81 1.65 10.31
CA LEU A 185 -6.78 3.08 10.58
C LEU A 185 -6.80 3.86 9.26
N GLU A 186 -7.57 4.93 9.19
CA GLU A 186 -7.56 5.85 8.05
C GLU A 186 -7.33 7.27 8.52
N GLN A 187 -6.52 8.00 7.75
CA GLN A 187 -6.15 9.39 8.04
C GLN A 187 -6.45 10.29 6.86
N ILE A 188 -7.04 11.45 7.14
CA ILE A 188 -7.09 12.63 6.28
C ILE A 188 -6.74 13.89 7.11
N PRO A 189 -6.56 15.09 6.52
CA PRO A 189 -6.23 16.28 7.31
C PRO A 189 -7.29 16.58 8.37
N GLY A 190 -6.92 16.58 9.65
CA GLY A 190 -7.83 16.86 10.77
C GLY A 190 -8.79 15.75 11.16
N LEU A 191 -8.70 14.54 10.60
CA LEU A 191 -9.53 13.40 11.00
C LEU A 191 -8.75 12.07 10.90
N VAL A 192 -8.84 11.25 11.95
CA VAL A 192 -8.31 9.89 11.99
C VAL A 192 -9.36 8.98 12.58
N MET A 193 -9.64 7.87 11.89
CA MET A 193 -10.52 6.81 12.39
C MET A 193 -9.74 5.52 12.51
N ALA A 194 -10.08 4.71 13.51
CA ALA A 194 -9.51 3.37 13.64
C ALA A 194 -10.54 2.41 14.23
N ALA A 195 -10.57 1.18 13.72
CA ALA A 195 -11.47 0.13 14.17
C ALA A 195 -10.77 -1.24 14.13
N ASP A 196 -11.30 -2.17 14.92
CA ASP A 196 -10.94 -3.60 14.84
C ASP A 196 -11.84 -4.26 13.79
N GLU A 197 -11.24 -4.75 12.71
CA GLU A 197 -11.91 -5.36 11.56
C GLU A 197 -11.71 -6.89 11.53
N THR A 198 -11.35 -7.49 12.67
CA THR A 198 -11.14 -8.95 12.82
C THR A 198 -12.40 -9.72 12.42
N GLU A 199 -13.57 -9.31 12.92
CA GLU A 199 -14.84 -9.98 12.61
C GLU A 199 -15.12 -9.98 11.11
N LEU A 200 -14.91 -8.84 10.45
CA LEU A 200 -15.12 -8.74 9.01
C LEU A 200 -14.12 -9.61 8.23
N LEU A 201 -12.85 -9.62 8.64
CA LEU A 201 -11.82 -10.47 8.04
C LEU A 201 -12.21 -11.95 8.12
N TYR A 202 -12.71 -12.43 9.27
CA TYR A 202 -13.15 -13.82 9.43
C TYR A 202 -14.42 -14.13 8.64
N GLN A 203 -15.38 -13.20 8.61
CA GLN A 203 -16.64 -13.38 7.89
C GLN A 203 -16.45 -13.49 6.38
N GLN A 204 -15.56 -12.67 5.81
CA GLN A 204 -15.32 -12.64 4.35
C GLN A 204 -14.13 -13.51 3.93
N GLY A 205 -13.24 -13.84 4.87
CA GLY A 205 -12.00 -14.57 4.63
C GLY A 205 -10.88 -13.73 4.02
N TYR A 206 -11.05 -12.41 3.88
CA TYR A 206 -10.02 -11.48 3.40
C TYR A 206 -10.32 -10.02 3.78
N TRP A 207 -9.29 -9.17 3.72
CA TRP A 207 -9.37 -7.71 3.68
C TRP A 207 -8.54 -7.20 2.50
N ALA A 208 -9.10 -6.33 1.67
CA ALA A 208 -8.41 -5.75 0.52
C ALA A 208 -8.34 -4.22 0.62
N SER A 209 -7.23 -3.64 0.17
CA SER A 209 -6.98 -2.20 0.18
C SER A 209 -6.46 -1.74 -1.19
N TYR A 210 -6.95 -0.59 -1.67
CA TYR A 210 -6.80 -0.17 -3.07
C TYR A 210 -7.02 1.35 -3.26
N ASN A 211 -6.42 2.16 -2.39
CA ASN A 211 -6.41 3.63 -2.48
C ASN A 211 -7.78 4.33 -2.36
N LEU A 212 -8.79 3.67 -1.81
CA LEU A 212 -10.07 4.29 -1.47
C LEU A 212 -10.37 4.02 0.00
N PRO A 213 -10.84 5.03 0.76
CA PRO A 213 -11.17 4.86 2.16
C PRO A 213 -12.39 3.96 2.34
N TYR A 214 -12.31 3.07 3.31
CA TYR A 214 -13.34 2.16 3.77
C TYR A 214 -14.33 2.86 4.70
N PHE A 215 -13.86 3.67 5.65
CA PHE A 215 -14.77 4.32 6.59
C PHE A 215 -15.57 5.39 5.86
N GLU A 216 -16.90 5.27 5.88
CA GLU A 216 -17.82 6.16 5.15
C GLU A 216 -17.60 7.64 5.52
N GLU A 217 -17.30 7.92 6.79
CA GLU A 217 -17.01 9.29 7.25
C GLU A 217 -15.74 9.84 6.59
N ILE A 218 -14.67 9.05 6.49
CA ILE A 218 -13.43 9.44 5.80
C ILE A 218 -13.71 9.62 4.31
N PHE A 219 -14.41 8.67 3.67
CA PHE A 219 -14.78 8.71 2.26
C PHE A 219 -15.56 9.98 1.88
N ASN A 220 -16.53 10.35 2.70
CA ASN A 220 -17.33 11.54 2.50
C ASN A 220 -16.51 12.81 2.78
N ALA A 221 -15.77 12.83 3.88
CA ALA A 221 -14.99 14.00 4.30
C ALA A 221 -13.82 14.31 3.37
N SER A 222 -13.23 13.30 2.71
CA SER A 222 -12.11 13.46 1.79
C SER A 222 -12.52 13.96 0.40
N GLY A 223 -13.81 14.23 0.15
CA GLY A 223 -14.31 14.68 -1.16
C GLY A 223 -14.46 13.57 -2.20
N THR A 224 -14.31 12.30 -1.82
CA THR A 224 -14.36 11.17 -2.77
C THR A 224 -15.76 10.99 -3.37
N LEU A 225 -16.82 11.33 -2.64
CA LEU A 225 -18.19 11.30 -3.15
C LEU A 225 -18.40 12.19 -4.39
N GLU A 226 -17.73 13.35 -4.45
CA GLU A 226 -17.79 14.23 -5.63
C GLU A 226 -17.08 13.62 -6.84
N LEU A 227 -16.02 12.84 -6.61
CA LEU A 227 -15.36 12.09 -7.68
C LEU A 227 -16.24 10.94 -8.18
N VAL A 228 -17.00 10.26 -7.31
CA VAL A 228 -18.00 9.28 -7.72
C VAL A 228 -19.06 9.93 -8.61
N LYS A 229 -19.60 11.09 -8.23
CA LYS A 229 -20.60 11.80 -9.05
C LYS A 229 -20.03 12.19 -10.42
N LYS A 230 -18.76 12.56 -10.48
CA LYS A 230 -18.10 13.06 -11.70
C LYS A 230 -17.60 11.95 -12.63
N TYR A 231 -17.00 10.90 -12.08
CA TYR A 231 -16.27 9.87 -12.83
C TYR A 231 -16.84 8.46 -12.65
N GLY A 232 -17.82 8.28 -11.76
CA GLY A 232 -18.52 7.03 -11.54
C GLY A 232 -17.73 6.01 -10.71
N ASP A 233 -17.97 4.74 -11.00
CA ASP A 233 -17.56 3.61 -10.17
C ASP A 233 -16.05 3.44 -10.00
N TRP A 234 -15.22 4.12 -10.81
CA TRP A 234 -13.77 4.12 -10.59
C TRP A 234 -13.38 4.65 -9.21
N PHE A 235 -14.16 5.59 -8.66
CA PHE A 235 -13.95 6.14 -7.30
C PHE A 235 -14.91 5.54 -6.25
N SER A 236 -15.74 4.56 -6.61
CA SER A 236 -16.58 3.85 -5.65
C SER A 236 -15.75 2.81 -4.90
N TYR A 237 -15.87 2.76 -3.57
CA TYR A 237 -15.14 1.82 -2.75
C TYR A 237 -15.36 0.36 -3.17
N ASP A 238 -16.60 -0.03 -3.48
CA ASP A 238 -16.98 -1.42 -3.76
C ASP A 238 -17.04 -1.77 -5.26
N LYS A 239 -17.05 -0.77 -6.15
CA LYS A 239 -17.23 -0.98 -7.60
C LYS A 239 -16.03 -0.56 -8.45
N ASN A 240 -14.98 0.00 -7.87
CA ASN A 240 -13.76 0.25 -8.65
C ASN A 240 -13.15 -1.07 -9.16
N PRO A 241 -12.34 -1.02 -10.25
CA PRO A 241 -11.77 -2.21 -10.86
C PRO A 241 -11.04 -3.15 -9.88
N ARG A 242 -10.21 -2.62 -8.97
CA ARG A 242 -9.45 -3.44 -8.02
C ARG A 242 -10.34 -4.10 -6.99
N ALA A 243 -11.32 -3.39 -6.44
CA ALA A 243 -12.32 -3.99 -5.54
C ALA A 243 -13.05 -5.16 -6.21
N GLN A 244 -13.45 -5.00 -7.47
CA GLN A 244 -14.12 -6.06 -8.22
C GLN A 244 -13.20 -7.24 -8.53
N ILE A 245 -11.94 -6.99 -8.90
CA ILE A 245 -10.94 -8.05 -9.16
C ILE A 245 -10.64 -8.82 -7.87
N PHE A 246 -10.41 -8.14 -6.75
CA PHE A 246 -10.23 -8.80 -5.45
C PHE A 246 -11.45 -9.63 -5.06
N ARG A 247 -12.66 -9.06 -5.14
CA ARG A 247 -13.91 -9.77 -4.83
C ARG A 247 -14.06 -11.05 -5.66
N ARG A 248 -13.72 -11.01 -6.95
CA ARG A 248 -13.80 -12.16 -7.85
C ARG A 248 -12.71 -13.20 -7.57
N ASN A 249 -11.47 -12.77 -7.31
CA ASN A 249 -10.29 -13.64 -7.40
C ASN A 249 -9.66 -14.01 -6.05
N GLN A 250 -10.01 -13.37 -4.94
CA GLN A 250 -9.36 -13.63 -3.63
C GLN A 250 -9.46 -15.10 -3.18
N THR A 251 -10.52 -15.81 -3.57
CA THR A 251 -10.71 -17.24 -3.24
C THR A 251 -9.74 -18.16 -3.99
N LEU A 252 -9.12 -17.69 -5.06
CA LEU A 252 -8.06 -18.41 -5.77
C LEU A 252 -6.76 -18.43 -4.96
N VAL A 253 -6.61 -17.56 -3.95
CA VAL A 253 -5.46 -17.57 -3.05
C VAL A 253 -5.64 -18.66 -1.99
N HIS A 254 -4.85 -19.71 -2.14
CA HIS A 254 -4.82 -20.87 -1.26
C HIS A 254 -3.41 -21.15 -0.70
N ASP A 255 -2.40 -20.41 -1.10
CA ASP A 255 -1.03 -20.55 -0.64
C ASP A 255 -0.21 -19.31 -0.99
N MET A 256 1.09 -19.35 -0.68
CA MET A 256 2.03 -18.28 -0.98
C MET A 256 2.09 -17.97 -2.48
N ASP A 257 2.19 -18.99 -3.33
CA ASP A 257 2.40 -18.80 -4.78
C ASP A 257 1.15 -18.21 -5.45
N SER A 258 -0.04 -18.66 -5.05
CA SER A 258 -1.31 -18.09 -5.52
C SER A 258 -1.54 -16.67 -4.99
N MET A 259 -1.06 -16.32 -3.79
CA MET A 259 -1.04 -14.93 -3.30
C MET A 259 -0.14 -14.06 -4.17
N VAL A 260 1.10 -14.51 -4.42
CA VAL A 260 2.05 -13.81 -5.30
C VAL A 260 1.45 -13.56 -6.68
N ARG A 261 0.83 -14.58 -7.27
CA ARG A 261 0.19 -14.48 -8.59
C ARG A 261 -0.95 -13.46 -8.61
N LEU A 262 -1.82 -13.45 -7.59
CA LEU A 262 -2.91 -12.47 -7.55
C LEU A 262 -2.36 -11.05 -7.36
N MET A 263 -1.42 -10.86 -6.46
CA MET A 263 -0.85 -9.54 -6.17
C MET A 263 -0.06 -8.97 -7.34
N ARG A 264 0.54 -9.82 -8.19
CA ARG A 264 1.18 -9.41 -9.45
C ARG A 264 0.24 -9.39 -10.65
N SER A 265 -1.06 -9.64 -10.49
CA SER A 265 -1.94 -9.84 -11.64
C SER A 265 -2.23 -8.54 -12.41
N ASN A 266 -2.07 -8.62 -13.73
CA ASN A 266 -2.51 -7.60 -14.67
C ASN A 266 -2.77 -8.22 -16.04
N ASN A 267 -4.02 -8.54 -16.34
CA ASN A 267 -4.44 -9.07 -17.63
C ASN A 267 -5.36 -8.08 -18.36
N TYR A 268 -4.99 -6.79 -18.34
CA TYR A 268 -5.88 -5.69 -18.75
C TYR A 268 -6.42 -5.77 -20.18
N LEU A 269 -5.73 -6.48 -21.07
CA LEU A 269 -6.16 -6.67 -22.45
C LEU A 269 -7.38 -7.60 -22.56
N GLN A 270 -7.50 -8.57 -21.65
CA GLN A 270 -8.52 -9.62 -21.69
C GLN A 270 -9.57 -9.49 -20.57
N ASP A 271 -9.19 -8.94 -19.42
CA ASP A 271 -10.09 -8.85 -18.27
C ASP A 271 -11.17 -7.78 -18.49
N PRO A 272 -12.47 -8.15 -18.49
CA PRO A 272 -13.55 -7.16 -18.63
C PRO A 272 -13.58 -6.13 -17.50
N LEU A 273 -13.07 -6.47 -16.30
CA LEU A 273 -12.97 -5.54 -15.17
C LEU A 273 -11.89 -4.46 -15.37
N SER A 274 -10.96 -4.68 -16.29
CA SER A 274 -9.93 -3.69 -16.63
C SER A 274 -10.40 -2.64 -17.63
N ARG A 275 -11.65 -2.73 -18.12
CA ARG A 275 -12.20 -1.77 -19.08
C ARG A 275 -12.59 -0.46 -18.38
N CYS A 276 -12.13 0.65 -18.93
CA CYS A 276 -12.44 2.01 -18.50
C CYS A 276 -13.62 2.58 -19.31
N ARG A 277 -14.61 3.15 -18.62
CA ARG A 277 -15.68 3.91 -19.26
C ARG A 277 -15.15 5.28 -19.69
N GLY A 278 -15.35 5.62 -20.97
CA GLY A 278 -14.87 6.90 -21.52
C GLY A 278 -13.39 6.90 -21.91
N CYS A 279 -12.73 5.73 -21.89
CA CYS A 279 -11.42 5.55 -22.50
C CYS A 279 -11.53 5.06 -23.94
N ASP A 280 -10.58 5.46 -24.79
CA ASP A 280 -10.35 4.89 -26.11
C ASP A 280 -8.83 4.67 -26.31
N PRO A 281 -8.34 3.41 -26.36
CA PRO A 281 -9.09 2.16 -26.25
C PRO A 281 -9.69 1.94 -24.85
N PRO A 282 -10.72 1.07 -24.72
CA PRO A 282 -11.37 0.84 -23.43
C PRO A 282 -10.51 0.03 -22.45
N GLN A 283 -9.58 -0.81 -22.92
CA GLN A 283 -8.66 -1.55 -22.05
C GLN A 283 -7.66 -0.57 -21.40
N ASN A 284 -7.50 -0.64 -20.08
CA ASN A 284 -6.57 0.23 -19.37
C ASN A 284 -5.72 -0.54 -18.37
N ALA A 285 -4.40 -0.40 -18.48
CA ALA A 285 -3.42 -1.12 -17.68
C ALA A 285 -3.29 -0.60 -16.23
N GLU A 286 -3.94 0.52 -15.88
CA GLU A 286 -4.12 0.99 -14.50
C GLU A 286 -5.16 0.12 -13.74
N ASN A 287 -6.13 -0.45 -14.45
CA ASN A 287 -7.26 -1.17 -13.86
C ASN A 287 -6.91 -2.64 -13.58
N ALA A 288 -5.90 -2.87 -12.75
CA ALA A 288 -5.38 -4.18 -12.37
C ALA A 288 -4.93 -4.18 -10.89
N ILE A 289 -4.54 -5.33 -10.33
CA ILE A 289 -3.97 -5.36 -8.97
C ILE A 289 -2.55 -4.79 -8.95
N SER A 290 -1.75 -5.09 -9.98
CA SER A 290 -0.41 -4.53 -10.20
C SER A 290 -0.40 -3.72 -11.50
N ALA A 291 -0.57 -2.40 -11.41
CA ALA A 291 -0.74 -1.54 -12.60
C ALA A 291 0.48 -1.55 -13.54
N ARG A 292 0.23 -1.28 -14.81
CA ARG A 292 1.25 -1.14 -15.88
C ARG A 292 0.96 0.05 -16.78
N SER A 293 0.92 1.24 -16.19
CA SER A 293 0.50 2.45 -16.90
C SER A 293 1.40 2.77 -18.11
N ASP A 294 2.61 2.23 -18.19
CA ASP A 294 3.51 2.35 -19.35
C ASP A 294 2.96 1.69 -20.62
N LEU A 295 2.08 0.69 -20.47
CA LEU A 295 1.47 -0.07 -21.57
C LEU A 295 0.23 0.61 -22.15
N ASN A 296 -0.27 1.67 -21.51
CA ASN A 296 -1.36 2.47 -22.08
C ASN A 296 -0.85 3.27 -23.29
N PRO A 297 -1.63 3.41 -24.38
CA PRO A 297 -1.21 4.16 -25.56
C PRO A 297 -1.11 5.68 -25.27
N PRO A 298 -0.05 6.37 -25.74
CA PRO A 298 0.14 7.80 -25.45
C PRO A 298 -0.92 8.70 -26.08
N ASN A 299 -1.49 8.27 -27.21
CA ASN A 299 -2.53 8.98 -27.96
C ASN A 299 -3.95 8.55 -27.61
N GLY A 300 -4.13 7.77 -26.53
CA GLY A 300 -5.46 7.36 -26.06
C GLY A 300 -6.26 8.53 -25.49
N THR A 301 -7.59 8.36 -25.48
CA THR A 301 -8.51 9.26 -24.77
C THR A 301 -8.71 8.75 -23.36
N TYR A 302 -8.53 9.61 -22.35
CA TYR A 302 -8.62 9.25 -20.93
C TYR A 302 -9.40 10.31 -20.14
N PRO A 303 -10.37 9.93 -19.29
CA PRO A 303 -11.22 10.88 -18.58
C PRO A 303 -10.48 11.64 -17.45
N PHE A 304 -9.40 11.07 -16.91
CA PHE A 304 -8.54 11.70 -15.91
C PHE A 304 -7.10 11.16 -15.98
N PRO A 305 -6.11 11.87 -15.40
CA PRO A 305 -4.69 11.62 -15.64
C PRO A 305 -4.15 10.24 -15.24
N ALA A 306 -4.67 9.61 -14.18
CA ALA A 306 -4.18 8.31 -13.72
C ALA A 306 -4.23 7.21 -14.78
N LEU A 307 -5.24 7.28 -15.66
CA LEU A 307 -5.49 6.31 -16.71
C LEU A 307 -4.58 6.48 -17.94
N ARG A 308 -3.76 7.54 -17.99
CA ARG A 308 -2.89 7.84 -19.13
C ARG A 308 -1.65 6.94 -19.15
N GLN A 309 -0.88 7.03 -20.23
CA GLN A 309 0.48 6.48 -20.25
C GLN A 309 1.35 7.18 -19.22
N ARG A 310 1.97 6.41 -18.32
CA ARG A 310 2.88 6.93 -17.28
C ARG A 310 3.99 5.92 -17.02
N CYS A 311 5.17 6.41 -16.64
CA CYS A 311 6.26 5.58 -16.13
C CYS A 311 6.00 5.22 -14.67
N HIS A 312 4.87 4.57 -14.42
CA HIS A 312 4.26 4.32 -13.13
C HIS A 312 3.47 3.01 -13.19
N GLY A 313 3.35 2.32 -12.06
CA GLY A 313 2.62 1.07 -11.94
C GLY A 313 3.09 0.30 -10.71
N GLY A 314 2.65 -0.95 -10.57
CA GLY A 314 3.20 -1.87 -9.58
C GLY A 314 4.70 -2.05 -9.80
N THR A 315 5.50 -1.92 -8.76
CA THR A 315 6.98 -1.95 -8.82
C THR A 315 7.61 -3.03 -7.95
N ASP A 316 6.81 -3.72 -7.16
CA ASP A 316 7.21 -4.87 -6.36
C ASP A 316 5.99 -5.69 -5.94
N MET A 317 6.25 -6.77 -5.20
CA MET A 317 5.26 -7.41 -4.34
C MET A 317 5.98 -7.97 -3.12
N LYS A 318 5.39 -7.84 -1.93
CA LYS A 318 5.85 -8.44 -0.67
C LYS A 318 4.74 -9.26 -0.06
N VAL A 319 5.05 -10.43 0.48
CA VAL A 319 4.11 -11.26 1.25
C VAL A 319 4.80 -11.95 2.41
N THR A 320 4.12 -12.02 3.56
CA THR A 320 4.52 -12.83 4.71
C THR A 320 3.37 -13.72 5.18
N SER A 321 3.67 -14.62 6.12
CA SER A 321 2.73 -15.58 6.69
C SER A 321 2.95 -15.75 8.19
N SER A 322 2.03 -16.43 8.87
CA SER A 322 2.18 -16.73 10.30
C SER A 322 3.46 -17.49 10.63
N SER A 323 3.93 -18.36 9.73
CA SER A 323 5.16 -19.14 9.90
C SER A 323 6.44 -18.32 9.64
N MET A 324 6.36 -17.26 8.84
CA MET A 324 7.52 -16.44 8.46
C MET A 324 7.78 -15.30 9.43
N VAL A 325 6.73 -14.72 10.03
CA VAL A 325 6.84 -13.58 10.96
C VAL A 325 7.81 -13.82 12.12
N PRO A 326 7.83 -14.98 12.81
CA PRO A 326 8.78 -15.24 13.89
C PRO A 326 10.26 -15.19 13.47
N THR A 327 10.53 -15.45 12.18
CA THR A 327 11.88 -15.44 11.59
C THR A 327 12.16 -14.17 10.77
N PHE A 328 11.23 -13.21 10.80
CA PHE A 328 11.25 -12.00 9.98
C PHE A 328 11.35 -12.28 8.46
N GLY A 329 10.81 -13.42 8.03
CA GLY A 329 10.84 -13.85 6.63
C GLY A 329 9.75 -13.19 5.79
N LEU A 330 10.02 -13.04 4.50
CA LEU A 330 9.03 -12.65 3.50
C LEU A 330 9.38 -13.24 2.13
N VAL A 331 8.40 -13.31 1.23
CA VAL A 331 8.65 -13.40 -0.21
C VAL A 331 8.58 -11.99 -0.78
N ALA A 332 9.55 -11.65 -1.64
CA ALA A 332 9.57 -10.38 -2.33
C ALA A 332 9.84 -10.58 -3.83
N ALA A 333 9.13 -9.84 -4.68
CA ALA A 333 9.42 -9.74 -6.11
C ALA A 333 9.68 -8.27 -6.44
N SER A 334 10.74 -7.97 -7.20
CA SER A 334 11.11 -6.61 -7.57
C SER A 334 10.83 -6.33 -9.04
N GLY A 335 10.30 -5.15 -9.31
CA GLY A 335 9.96 -4.66 -10.65
C GLY A 335 8.51 -4.94 -11.08
N PRO A 336 8.10 -4.33 -12.20
CA PRO A 336 6.74 -4.42 -12.69
C PRO A 336 6.33 -5.86 -13.01
N THR A 337 5.03 -6.12 -12.95
CA THR A 337 4.51 -7.42 -13.33
C THR A 337 4.82 -7.76 -14.79
N TRP A 338 5.12 -9.03 -15.04
CA TRP A 338 5.39 -9.60 -16.36
C TRP A 338 4.69 -10.96 -16.55
N ASP A 339 3.73 -11.28 -15.68
CA ASP A 339 3.08 -12.59 -15.63
C ASP A 339 2.13 -12.78 -16.84
N ASP A 340 1.28 -11.79 -17.11
CA ASP A 340 0.29 -11.77 -18.20
C ASP A 340 0.56 -10.65 -19.23
N VAL A 341 1.62 -9.88 -19.04
CA VAL A 341 2.01 -8.71 -19.86
C VAL A 341 3.50 -8.75 -20.23
N PRO A 342 3.94 -8.07 -21.30
CA PRO A 342 5.35 -8.01 -21.65
C PRO A 342 6.20 -7.45 -20.50
N PRO A 343 7.39 -8.03 -20.21
CA PRO A 343 8.31 -7.47 -19.25
C PRO A 343 8.66 -6.02 -19.54
N PHE A 344 8.77 -5.20 -18.50
CA PHE A 344 9.23 -3.82 -18.64
C PHE A 344 10.73 -3.80 -19.01
N ARG A 345 11.09 -2.98 -20.00
CA ARG A 345 12.48 -2.75 -20.40
C ARG A 345 12.73 -1.28 -20.70
N TRP A 346 13.64 -0.63 -19.97
CA TRP A 346 13.92 0.80 -20.09
C TRP A 346 14.19 1.22 -21.54
N SER A 347 15.15 0.55 -22.20
CA SER A 347 15.69 0.88 -23.52
C SER A 347 14.66 0.95 -24.65
N VAL A 348 13.55 0.23 -24.53
CA VAL A 348 12.49 0.15 -25.56
C VAL A 348 11.14 0.66 -25.07
N SER A 349 11.10 1.22 -23.86
CA SER A 349 9.88 1.77 -23.27
C SER A 349 9.68 3.25 -23.61
N PRO A 350 8.46 3.77 -23.44
CA PRO A 350 8.20 5.22 -23.41
C PRO A 350 9.01 5.98 -22.33
N CYS A 351 9.60 5.25 -21.38
CA CYS A 351 10.35 5.77 -20.24
C CYS A 351 11.86 5.84 -20.50
N SER A 352 12.32 5.48 -21.70
CA SER A 352 13.75 5.37 -22.06
C SER A 352 14.57 6.63 -21.81
N ALA A 353 13.96 7.81 -21.91
CA ALA A 353 14.63 9.10 -21.69
C ALA A 353 14.77 9.49 -20.20
N LEU A 354 14.10 8.79 -19.28
CA LEU A 354 14.17 9.11 -17.85
C LEU A 354 15.49 8.60 -17.26
N LEU A 355 16.04 9.30 -16.26
CA LEU A 355 17.23 8.84 -15.55
C LEU A 355 16.89 7.64 -14.66
N HIS A 356 17.66 6.55 -14.77
CA HIS A 356 17.46 5.29 -14.05
C HIS A 356 18.81 4.63 -13.69
N MET A 357 19.72 5.40 -13.09
CA MET A 357 21.07 4.94 -12.75
C MET A 357 21.03 3.73 -11.81
N GLY A 358 21.81 2.69 -12.12
CA GLY A 358 21.88 1.46 -11.34
C GLY A 358 20.70 0.50 -11.54
N HIS A 359 19.71 0.86 -12.35
CA HIS A 359 18.62 -0.05 -12.71
C HIS A 359 19.09 -1.08 -13.75
N PRO A 360 18.65 -2.34 -13.65
CA PRO A 360 18.61 -3.27 -14.77
C PRO A 360 17.80 -2.69 -15.94
N ASP A 361 18.23 -2.92 -17.18
CA ASP A 361 17.44 -2.53 -18.36
C ASP A 361 16.13 -3.31 -18.43
N LEU A 362 16.20 -4.63 -18.34
CA LEU A 362 15.06 -5.57 -18.38
C LEU A 362 14.69 -6.03 -16.96
N TRP A 363 13.39 -5.99 -16.66
CA TRP A 363 12.83 -6.37 -15.36
C TRP A 363 12.06 -7.68 -15.45
N THR A 364 12.75 -8.80 -15.20
CA THR A 364 12.20 -10.17 -15.20
C THR A 364 12.64 -10.92 -13.94
N PHE A 365 12.64 -10.25 -12.79
CA PHE A 365 13.06 -10.86 -11.53
C PHE A 365 11.95 -11.77 -10.98
N PRO A 366 12.25 -13.04 -10.66
CA PRO A 366 11.29 -13.91 -9.99
C PRO A 366 11.13 -13.50 -8.52
N PRO A 367 10.05 -13.92 -7.85
CA PRO A 367 9.94 -13.82 -6.40
C PRO A 367 11.09 -14.56 -5.71
N VAL A 368 11.66 -13.96 -4.67
CA VAL A 368 12.71 -14.55 -3.83
C VAL A 368 12.22 -14.64 -2.38
N LYS A 369 12.62 -15.70 -1.69
CA LYS A 369 12.43 -15.80 -0.25
C LYS A 369 13.57 -15.06 0.45
N VAL A 370 13.22 -14.10 1.30
CA VAL A 370 14.14 -13.37 2.14
C VAL A 370 14.17 -14.04 3.50
N HIS A 371 15.33 -14.59 3.83
CA HIS A 371 15.62 -15.18 5.13
C HIS A 371 16.78 -14.41 5.77
N TRP A 372 16.81 -14.42 7.10
CA TRP A 372 17.87 -13.81 7.87
C TRP A 372 18.51 -14.90 8.71
N ASP A 373 19.70 -15.34 8.29
CA ASP A 373 20.50 -16.35 8.99
C ASP A 373 20.86 -15.92 10.43
#